data_AF-A0A8B7E8B5-F1
#
_entry.id   AF-A0A8B7E8B5-F1
#
_cell.length_a   1.000
_cell.length_b   1.000
_cell.length_c   1.000
_cell.angle_alpha   90.00
_cell.angle_beta   90.00
_cell.angle_gamma   90.00
#
_symmetry.space_group_name_H-M   'P 1'
#
loop_
_entity.id
_entity.type
_entity.pdbx_description
1 polymer ?
#
loop_
_entity_poly.entity_id
_entity_poly.type
_entity_poly.pdbx_seq_one_letter_code
_entity_poly.pdbx_strand_id
1 'polypeptide(L)'
;MAEKTPLSDEYPRFCHVPSQDKQISVTFKADINNLICAEIPDPIVNRELYDIIKTCMIHGPCGILNTNSPCMKDGVCSKNYPKEFIANTVAVHNGYPRYRRRDDGLVINIKGNNIDNRWVAPYNHWLSKKYQAHINVEACMSVKAVNHDEVNTFLDCFYVSAPEALWRIFEYPISHMSHTIIRLKVHLPENQIVYFREEEEQVALDRAAHRDTHLTAWFKLNSENEGAHRYSYVDIPYHFVFDDKHCK
;
A
#
# COMPACT_ATOMS: atom_id res chain seq x y z
N MET A 1 -21.36 15.37 27.73
CA MET A 1 -20.86 16.04 26.51
C MET A 1 -21.13 17.53 26.65
N ALA A 2 -20.29 18.40 26.09
CA ALA A 2 -20.48 19.86 26.13
C ALA A 2 -20.65 20.40 24.70
N GLU A 3 -21.50 21.42 24.53
CA GLU A 3 -21.65 22.14 23.26
C GLU A 3 -20.35 22.85 22.88
N LYS A 4 -19.97 22.79 21.60
CA LYS A 4 -18.86 23.57 21.08
C LYS A 4 -19.26 25.04 20.98
N THR A 5 -18.38 25.93 21.44
CA THR A 5 -18.50 27.37 21.19
C THR A 5 -18.47 27.63 19.67
N PRO A 6 -19.36 28.46 19.11
CA PRO A 6 -19.35 28.76 17.69
C PRO A 6 -18.03 29.41 17.29
N LEU A 7 -17.29 28.76 16.38
CA LEU A 7 -16.18 29.37 15.66
C LEU A 7 -16.75 30.26 14.56
N SER A 8 -16.26 31.49 14.44
CA SER A 8 -16.67 32.45 13.41
C SER A 8 -16.52 31.84 12.01
N ASP A 9 -17.61 31.85 11.25
CA ASP A 9 -17.69 31.39 9.86
C ASP A 9 -16.83 32.24 8.92
N GLU A 10 -15.55 31.92 8.81
CA GLU A 10 -14.72 32.30 7.66
C GLU A 10 -14.03 31.05 7.09
N TYR A 11 -14.81 30.20 6.44
CA TYR A 11 -14.28 29.29 5.42
C TYR A 11 -14.46 29.93 4.04
N PRO A 12 -13.40 30.05 3.22
CA PRO A 12 -13.50 30.67 1.91
C PRO A 12 -14.40 29.85 0.98
N ARG A 13 -15.34 30.52 0.30
CA ARG A 13 -16.12 29.93 -0.79
C ARG A 13 -15.19 29.59 -1.95
N PHE A 14 -15.01 28.31 -2.23
CA PHE A 14 -14.20 27.86 -3.36
C PHE A 14 -15.00 27.93 -4.66
N CYS A 15 -14.47 28.68 -5.63
CA CYS A 15 -14.94 28.66 -7.02
C CYS A 15 -14.56 27.32 -7.66
N HIS A 16 -15.51 26.73 -8.41
CA HIS A 16 -15.28 25.53 -9.20
C HIS A 16 -14.31 25.87 -10.34
N VAL A 17 -13.04 25.47 -10.20
CA VAL A 17 -12.11 25.47 -11.34
C VAL A 17 -12.37 24.16 -12.07
N PRO A 18 -12.80 24.18 -13.35
CA PRO A 18 -12.97 22.94 -14.09
C PRO A 18 -11.61 22.25 -14.16
N SER A 19 -11.50 21.04 -13.61
CA SER A 19 -10.34 20.20 -13.86
C SER A 19 -10.33 19.93 -15.36
N GLN A 20 -9.42 20.59 -16.06
CA GLN A 20 -8.93 20.04 -17.31
C GLN A 20 -8.23 18.75 -16.92
N ASP A 21 -8.96 17.63 -16.98
CA ASP A 21 -8.39 16.30 -16.96
C ASP A 21 -7.44 16.22 -18.15
N LYS A 22 -6.20 16.62 -17.89
CA LYS A 22 -5.10 16.43 -18.80
C LYS A 22 -4.91 14.92 -18.83
N GLN A 23 -5.55 14.27 -19.79
CA GLN A 23 -5.36 12.86 -20.08
C GLN A 23 -3.85 12.68 -20.28
N ILE A 24 -3.16 12.17 -19.25
CA ILE A 24 -1.73 11.94 -19.28
C ILE A 24 -1.55 10.80 -20.29
N SER A 25 -1.20 11.15 -21.52
CA SER A 25 -0.77 10.18 -22.52
C SER A 25 0.63 9.70 -22.14
N VAL A 26 0.71 8.80 -21.16
CA VAL A 26 1.91 8.04 -20.85
C VAL A 26 2.23 7.22 -22.10
N THR A 27 3.36 7.45 -22.75
CA THR A 27 3.86 6.59 -23.83
C THR A 27 4.42 5.30 -23.21
N PHE A 28 3.46 4.49 -22.75
CA PHE A 28 3.47 3.28 -21.94
C PHE A 28 4.73 2.38 -21.93
N LYS A 29 5.49 2.30 -23.02
CA LYS A 29 6.70 1.43 -23.11
C LYS A 29 7.98 2.11 -22.64
N ALA A 30 8.17 3.40 -22.90
CA ALA A 30 9.38 4.11 -22.52
C ALA A 30 9.42 4.37 -21.00
N ASP A 31 8.25 4.71 -20.44
CA ASP A 31 8.12 5.05 -19.03
C ASP A 31 8.35 3.84 -18.10
N ILE A 32 7.93 2.64 -18.50
CA ILE A 32 8.21 1.40 -17.73
C ILE A 32 9.71 1.10 -17.67
N ASN A 33 10.44 1.28 -18.77
CA ASN A 33 11.88 0.98 -18.79
C ASN A 33 12.69 1.93 -17.89
N ASN A 34 12.15 3.12 -17.59
CA ASN A 34 12.77 4.05 -16.63
C ASN A 34 12.54 3.62 -15.18
N LEU A 35 11.49 2.83 -14.93
CA LEU A 35 11.06 2.42 -13.60
C LEU A 35 11.52 1.01 -13.23
N ILE A 36 11.46 0.08 -14.18
CA ILE A 36 11.72 -1.33 -13.97
C ILE A 36 12.80 -1.79 -14.93
N CYS A 37 13.89 -2.30 -14.37
CA CYS A 37 14.99 -2.92 -15.09
C CYS A 37 15.04 -4.41 -14.73
N ALA A 38 15.50 -5.23 -15.66
CA ALA A 38 15.75 -6.66 -15.43
C ALA A 38 17.10 -7.08 -16.03
N GLU A 39 18.06 -6.15 -16.03
CA GLU A 39 19.41 -6.31 -16.59
C GLU A 39 20.44 -6.10 -15.47
N ILE A 40 21.62 -6.72 -15.59
CA ILE A 40 22.74 -6.50 -14.68
C ILE A 40 23.27 -5.08 -14.94
N PRO A 41 23.39 -4.21 -13.92
CA PRO A 41 23.96 -2.88 -14.09
C PRO A 41 25.40 -2.95 -14.57
N ASP A 42 25.82 -2.02 -15.41
CA ASP A 42 27.22 -1.91 -15.80
C ASP A 42 28.08 -1.55 -14.55
N PRO A 43 29.08 -2.39 -14.19
CA PRO A 43 29.90 -2.18 -13.01
C PRO A 43 30.84 -0.97 -13.11
N ILE A 44 31.10 -0.46 -14.32
CA ILE A 44 31.88 0.75 -14.58
C ILE A 44 31.01 1.99 -14.37
N VAL A 45 29.77 1.96 -14.87
CA VAL A 45 28.84 3.10 -14.79
C VAL A 45 28.26 3.27 -13.39
N ASN A 46 27.87 2.17 -12.73
CA ASN A 46 27.20 2.24 -11.43
C ASN A 46 27.54 1.02 -10.58
N ARG A 47 28.76 1.03 -10.02
CA ARG A 47 29.30 -0.07 -9.22
C ARG A 47 28.43 -0.43 -8.01
N GLU A 48 27.91 0.58 -7.32
CA GLU A 48 27.03 0.40 -6.15
C GLU A 48 25.78 -0.40 -6.53
N LEU A 49 25.06 0.02 -7.57
CA LEU A 49 23.87 -0.69 -8.01
C LEU A 49 24.22 -2.10 -8.50
N TYR A 50 25.32 -2.26 -9.23
CA TYR A 50 25.80 -3.58 -9.66
C TYR A 50 26.00 -4.53 -8.47
N ASP A 51 26.71 -4.10 -7.42
CA ASP A 51 26.98 -4.92 -6.25
C ASP A 51 25.69 -5.29 -5.50
N ILE A 52 24.73 -4.37 -5.41
CA ILE A 52 23.39 -4.63 -4.84
C ILE A 52 22.64 -5.67 -5.68
N ILE A 53 22.48 -5.43 -6.98
CA ILE A 53 21.70 -6.32 -7.88
C ILE A 53 22.32 -7.71 -7.94
N LYS A 54 23.65 -7.80 -8.03
CA LYS A 54 24.38 -9.06 -7.97
C LYS A 54 24.09 -9.84 -6.69
N THR A 55 23.94 -9.15 -5.56
CA THR A 55 23.74 -9.76 -4.24
C THR A 55 22.30 -10.20 -4.02
N CYS A 56 21.32 -9.36 -4.35
CA CYS A 56 19.94 -9.56 -3.92
C CYS A 56 18.91 -9.68 -5.04
N MET A 57 19.26 -9.48 -6.32
CA MET A 57 18.28 -9.54 -7.42
C MET A 57 18.61 -10.61 -8.47
N ILE A 58 19.65 -11.42 -8.27
CA ILE A 58 19.91 -12.56 -9.15
C ILE A 58 19.12 -13.79 -8.68
N HIS A 59 18.31 -14.35 -9.56
CA HIS A 59 17.72 -15.66 -9.34
C HIS A 59 18.85 -16.69 -9.24
N GLY A 60 18.86 -17.47 -8.15
CA GLY A 60 19.88 -18.49 -7.94
C GLY A 60 19.91 -19.50 -9.09
N PRO A 61 21.09 -20.07 -9.43
CA PRO A 61 21.20 -21.12 -10.45
C PRO A 61 20.19 -22.23 -10.20
N CYS A 62 19.45 -22.61 -11.24
CA CYS A 62 18.42 -23.66 -11.19
C CYS A 62 18.32 -24.35 -12.56
N GLY A 63 17.40 -25.30 -12.72
CA GLY A 63 17.25 -26.05 -13.96
C GLY A 63 18.46 -26.95 -14.20
N ILE A 64 19.00 -26.88 -15.41
CA ILE A 64 20.20 -27.64 -15.80
C ILE A 64 21.44 -27.27 -14.97
N LEU A 65 21.48 -26.06 -14.39
CA LEU A 65 22.60 -25.59 -13.57
C LEU A 65 22.51 -26.10 -12.12
N ASN A 66 21.29 -26.39 -11.64
CA ASN A 66 21.06 -26.98 -10.33
C ASN A 66 19.62 -27.50 -10.22
N THR A 67 19.46 -28.82 -10.31
CA THR A 67 18.16 -29.48 -10.19
C THR A 67 17.59 -29.47 -8.78
N ASN A 68 18.43 -29.23 -7.76
CA ASN A 68 18.04 -29.26 -6.34
C ASN A 68 17.61 -27.89 -5.80
N SER A 69 17.55 -26.86 -6.66
CA SER A 69 17.13 -25.53 -6.23
C SER A 69 15.68 -25.51 -5.76
N PRO A 70 15.32 -24.78 -4.67
CA PRO A 70 13.96 -24.78 -4.11
C PRO A 70 12.85 -24.33 -5.07
N CYS A 71 13.21 -23.61 -6.14
CA CYS A 71 12.27 -23.18 -7.16
C CYS A 71 11.90 -24.29 -8.15
N MET A 72 12.62 -25.40 -8.19
CA MET A 72 12.38 -26.50 -9.13
C MET A 72 11.11 -27.27 -8.77
N LYS A 73 10.21 -27.42 -9.74
CA LYS A 73 8.98 -28.21 -9.65
C LYS A 73 8.83 -29.00 -10.96
N ASP A 74 8.61 -30.31 -10.86
CA ASP A 74 8.41 -31.19 -12.04
C ASP A 74 9.51 -31.05 -13.12
N GLY A 75 10.77 -30.89 -12.68
CA GLY A 75 11.93 -30.73 -13.57
C GLY A 75 12.09 -29.34 -14.20
N VAL A 76 11.18 -28.39 -13.93
CA VAL A 76 11.22 -27.02 -14.46
C VAL A 76 11.28 -25.98 -13.33
N CYS A 77 11.90 -24.83 -13.58
CA CYS A 77 11.87 -23.74 -12.61
C CYS A 77 10.44 -23.17 -12.54
N SER A 78 9.83 -23.16 -11.37
CA SER A 78 8.48 -22.59 -11.13
C SER A 78 8.37 -21.09 -11.45
N LYS A 79 9.50 -20.39 -11.59
CA LYS A 79 9.58 -18.98 -12.00
C LYS A 79 10.04 -18.82 -13.45
N ASN A 80 10.19 -19.91 -14.20
CA ASN A 80 10.61 -19.93 -15.60
C ASN A 80 11.96 -19.22 -15.83
N TYR A 81 12.97 -19.54 -15.03
CA TYR A 81 14.36 -19.12 -15.28
C TYR A 81 15.15 -20.23 -15.98
N PRO A 82 16.12 -19.88 -16.85
CA PRO A 82 16.42 -18.52 -17.32
C PRO A 82 15.31 -17.93 -18.19
N LYS A 83 15.12 -16.61 -18.15
CA LYS A 83 14.20 -15.89 -19.03
C LYS A 83 14.74 -15.82 -20.46
N GLU A 84 13.90 -15.43 -21.41
CA GLU A 84 14.34 -15.15 -22.78
C GLU A 84 15.02 -13.78 -22.85
N PHE A 85 15.99 -13.64 -23.76
CA PHE A 85 16.47 -12.31 -24.16
C PHE A 85 15.41 -11.60 -24.99
N ILE A 86 15.20 -10.32 -24.69
CA ILE A 86 14.19 -9.49 -25.34
C ILE A 86 14.73 -8.06 -25.43
N ALA A 87 14.82 -7.52 -26.64
CA ALA A 87 15.38 -6.19 -26.89
C ALA A 87 14.54 -5.04 -26.31
N ASN A 88 13.23 -5.23 -26.14
CA ASN A 88 12.31 -4.22 -25.63
C ASN A 88 11.25 -4.85 -24.72
N THR A 89 10.79 -4.12 -23.72
CA THR A 89 9.68 -4.57 -22.86
C THR A 89 8.40 -4.77 -23.67
N VAL A 90 7.81 -5.95 -23.55
CA VAL A 90 6.58 -6.35 -24.25
C VAL A 90 5.43 -6.44 -23.24
N ALA A 91 4.39 -5.64 -23.47
CA ALA A 91 3.14 -5.77 -22.74
C ALA A 91 2.43 -7.07 -23.14
N VAL A 92 1.92 -7.80 -22.15
CA VAL A 92 1.13 -9.02 -22.37
C VAL A 92 -0.30 -8.75 -21.93
N HIS A 93 -1.28 -9.07 -22.78
CA HIS A 93 -2.69 -8.94 -22.42
C HIS A 93 -3.04 -9.94 -21.30
N ASN A 94 -3.63 -9.46 -20.20
CA ASN A 94 -3.96 -10.25 -19.01
C ASN A 94 -2.74 -10.99 -18.39
N GLY A 95 -1.58 -10.34 -18.35
CA GLY A 95 -0.39 -10.90 -17.72
C GLY A 95 0.64 -9.85 -17.32
N TYR A 96 1.71 -10.31 -16.68
CA TYR A 96 2.86 -9.46 -16.38
C TYR A 96 3.65 -9.15 -17.67
N PRO A 97 4.15 -7.92 -17.84
CA PRO A 97 5.05 -7.60 -18.94
C PRO A 97 6.27 -8.50 -18.98
N ARG A 98 6.73 -8.78 -20.18
CA ARG A 98 8.04 -9.37 -20.39
C ARG A 98 9.06 -8.23 -20.51
N TYR A 99 9.82 -7.99 -19.45
CA TYR A 99 10.81 -6.90 -19.43
C TYR A 99 11.95 -7.13 -20.41
N ARG A 100 12.53 -6.01 -20.87
CA ARG A 100 13.76 -5.99 -21.64
C ARG A 100 14.89 -6.71 -20.89
N ARG A 101 15.57 -7.60 -21.60
CA ARG A 101 16.78 -8.32 -21.20
C ARG A 101 17.68 -8.42 -22.44
N ARG A 102 18.63 -7.51 -22.60
CA ARG A 102 19.55 -7.52 -23.75
C ARG A 102 20.63 -8.58 -23.57
N ASP A 103 21.08 -9.12 -24.69
CA ASP A 103 22.32 -9.90 -24.74
C ASP A 103 23.45 -8.92 -25.05
N ASP A 104 24.04 -8.37 -23.98
CA ASP A 104 25.15 -7.41 -24.02
C ASP A 104 26.52 -8.08 -23.81
N GLY A 105 26.54 -9.41 -23.71
CA GLY A 105 27.74 -10.20 -23.44
C GLY A 105 28.24 -10.12 -21.99
N LEU A 106 27.57 -9.39 -21.09
CA LEU A 106 27.96 -9.33 -19.68
C LEU A 106 27.61 -10.64 -18.98
N VAL A 107 28.63 -11.28 -18.40
CA VAL A 107 28.50 -12.52 -17.64
C VAL A 107 29.13 -12.36 -16.27
N ILE A 108 28.41 -12.74 -15.23
CA ILE A 108 28.88 -12.76 -13.85
C ILE A 108 28.91 -14.19 -13.31
N ASN A 109 29.87 -14.50 -12.45
CA ASN A 109 29.92 -15.80 -11.78
C ASN A 109 29.11 -15.77 -10.48
N ILE A 110 28.13 -16.66 -10.35
CA ILE A 110 27.32 -16.87 -9.14
C ILE A 110 27.38 -18.35 -8.78
N LYS A 111 27.97 -18.67 -7.62
CA LYS A 111 28.12 -20.05 -7.11
C LYS A 111 28.74 -20.99 -8.16
N GLY A 112 29.78 -20.53 -8.87
CA GLY A 112 30.46 -21.31 -9.91
C GLY A 112 29.74 -21.34 -11.27
N ASN A 113 28.57 -20.73 -11.39
CA ASN A 113 27.80 -20.70 -12.63
C ASN A 113 27.92 -19.35 -13.33
N ASN A 114 28.01 -19.36 -14.65
CA ASN A 114 28.02 -18.17 -15.48
C ASN A 114 26.59 -17.70 -15.75
N ILE A 115 26.29 -16.48 -15.31
CA ILE A 115 24.94 -15.91 -15.27
C ILE A 115 24.93 -14.57 -16.03
N ASP A 116 23.87 -14.35 -16.80
CA ASP A 116 23.63 -13.15 -17.61
C ASP A 116 22.27 -12.50 -17.26
N ASN A 117 21.87 -11.51 -18.07
CA ASN A 117 20.63 -10.76 -17.89
C ASN A 117 19.35 -11.63 -17.84
N ARG A 118 19.37 -12.90 -18.25
CA ARG A 118 18.21 -13.81 -18.18
C ARG A 118 17.83 -14.22 -16.77
N TRP A 119 18.71 -14.00 -15.80
CA TRP A 119 18.56 -14.46 -14.41
C TRP A 119 18.20 -13.35 -13.43
N VAL A 120 18.13 -12.10 -13.87
CA VAL A 120 17.87 -10.95 -13.00
C VAL A 120 16.37 -10.86 -12.70
N ALA A 121 15.96 -10.83 -11.44
CA ALA A 121 14.59 -10.47 -11.08
C ALA A 121 14.35 -8.97 -11.34
N PRO A 122 13.18 -8.56 -11.85
CA PRO A 122 12.91 -7.16 -12.16
C PRO A 122 12.94 -6.28 -10.91
N TYR A 123 13.58 -5.12 -11.03
CA TYR A 123 13.87 -4.21 -9.93
C TYR A 123 13.76 -2.74 -10.35
N ASN A 124 13.61 -1.87 -9.35
CA ASN A 124 13.72 -0.42 -9.53
C ASN A 124 15.05 0.08 -8.98
N HIS A 125 15.76 0.92 -9.73
CA HIS A 125 17.11 1.39 -9.37
C HIS A 125 17.15 2.08 -8.00
N TRP A 126 16.19 2.96 -7.73
CA TRP A 126 16.15 3.73 -6.49
C TRP A 126 15.78 2.86 -5.29
N LEU A 127 14.75 1.99 -5.43
CA LEU A 127 14.34 1.09 -4.36
C LEU A 127 15.46 0.11 -3.98
N SER A 128 16.16 -0.46 -4.96
CA SER A 128 17.29 -1.34 -4.71
C SER A 128 18.40 -0.62 -3.94
N LYS A 129 18.75 0.62 -4.32
CA LYS A 129 19.75 1.42 -3.59
C LYS A 129 19.30 1.77 -2.17
N LYS A 130 18.05 2.20 -2.01
CA LYS A 130 17.52 2.66 -0.73
C LYS A 130 17.44 1.55 0.32
N TYR A 131 16.99 0.36 -0.07
CA TYR A 131 16.69 -0.71 0.87
C TYR A 131 17.70 -1.85 0.85
N GLN A 132 18.54 -1.96 -0.18
CA GLN A 132 19.60 -2.99 -0.30
C GLN A 132 19.07 -4.42 -0.05
N ALA A 133 17.84 -4.69 -0.48
CA ALA A 133 17.11 -5.93 -0.22
C ALA A 133 16.54 -6.51 -1.52
N HIS A 134 16.13 -7.78 -1.48
CA HIS A 134 15.47 -8.44 -2.60
C HIS A 134 14.04 -7.89 -2.77
N ILE A 135 13.87 -6.89 -3.63
CA ILE A 135 12.59 -6.22 -3.90
C ILE A 135 12.20 -6.42 -5.36
N ASN A 136 11.27 -7.33 -5.61
CA ASN A 136 10.73 -7.56 -6.95
C ASN A 136 9.72 -6.46 -7.30
N VAL A 137 9.95 -5.74 -8.40
CA VAL A 137 9.04 -4.68 -8.87
C VAL A 137 8.41 -5.12 -10.18
N GLU A 138 7.07 -5.14 -10.21
CA GLU A 138 6.29 -5.63 -11.35
C GLU A 138 5.27 -4.58 -11.80
N ALA A 139 5.17 -4.34 -13.10
CA ALA A 139 4.11 -3.56 -13.70
C ALA A 139 2.85 -4.44 -13.91
N CYS A 140 1.70 -3.97 -13.43
CA CYS A 140 0.41 -4.64 -13.64
C CYS A 140 -0.33 -4.01 -14.83
N MET A 141 -0.68 -4.82 -15.82
CA MET A 141 -1.20 -4.36 -17.12
C MET A 141 -2.71 -4.39 -17.30
N SER A 142 -3.42 -5.04 -16.39
CA SER A 142 -4.88 -5.11 -16.44
C SER A 142 -5.46 -4.38 -15.23
N VAL A 143 -5.82 -3.12 -15.43
CA VAL A 143 -6.90 -2.52 -14.63
C VAL A 143 -8.16 -2.67 -15.48
N LYS A 144 -8.79 -3.86 -15.45
CA LYS A 144 -10.24 -3.85 -15.65
C LYS A 144 -10.77 -2.96 -14.53
N ALA A 145 -11.57 -1.96 -14.87
CA ALA A 145 -12.15 -1.00 -13.92
C ALA A 145 -12.42 -1.67 -12.58
N VAL A 146 -11.64 -1.31 -11.56
CA VAL A 146 -11.81 -1.86 -10.22
C VAL A 146 -13.14 -1.31 -9.75
N ASN A 147 -14.12 -2.18 -9.55
CA ASN A 147 -15.34 -1.81 -8.84
C ASN A 147 -14.89 -1.43 -7.43
N HIS A 148 -14.98 -0.14 -7.09
CA HIS A 148 -14.40 0.43 -5.89
C HIS A 148 -15.21 -0.05 -4.67
N ASP A 149 -14.76 -1.15 -4.08
CA ASP A 149 -15.31 -1.70 -2.84
C ASP A 149 -14.42 -1.25 -1.67
N GLU A 150 -14.88 -0.21 -0.98
CA GLU A 150 -14.19 0.42 0.14
C GLU A 150 -13.93 -0.56 1.31
N VAL A 151 -14.76 -1.61 1.46
CA VAL A 151 -14.62 -2.61 2.54
C VAL A 151 -13.47 -3.56 2.24
N ASN A 152 -13.35 -4.04 1.00
CA ASN A 152 -12.20 -4.84 0.57
C ASN A 152 -10.92 -4.01 0.51
N THR A 153 -11.02 -2.74 0.10
CA THR A 153 -9.89 -1.78 0.10
C THR A 153 -9.34 -1.52 1.51
N PHE A 154 -10.21 -1.50 2.53
CA PHE A 154 -9.80 -1.43 3.94
C PHE A 154 -9.18 -2.73 4.47
N LEU A 155 -9.47 -3.89 3.87
CA LEU A 155 -8.80 -5.15 4.22
C LEU A 155 -7.46 -5.31 3.48
N ASP A 156 -7.36 -4.75 2.27
CA ASP A 156 -6.16 -4.73 1.43
C ASP A 156 -5.13 -3.65 1.82
N CYS A 157 -5.38 -2.82 2.84
CA CYS A 157 -4.51 -1.69 3.22
C CYS A 157 -3.11 -2.07 3.79
N PHE A 158 -2.70 -3.33 3.66
CA PHE A 158 -1.30 -3.75 3.71
C PHE A 158 -0.60 -3.73 2.34
N TYR A 159 -1.31 -3.33 1.29
CA TYR A 159 -0.86 -3.30 -0.10
C TYR A 159 -1.04 -1.90 -0.68
N VAL A 160 0.06 -1.29 -1.12
CA VAL A 160 0.01 -0.04 -1.90
C VAL A 160 -0.30 -0.43 -3.35
N SER A 161 -1.37 0.13 -3.91
CA SER A 161 -1.74 -0.19 -5.30
C SER A 161 -0.62 0.21 -6.28
N ALA A 162 -0.46 -0.51 -7.39
CA ALA A 162 0.56 -0.19 -8.41
C ALA A 162 0.59 1.30 -8.83
N PRO A 163 -0.56 1.99 -9.08
CA PRO A 163 -0.55 3.42 -9.35
C PRO A 163 -0.20 4.29 -8.13
N GLU A 164 -0.63 3.93 -6.92
CA GLU A 164 -0.26 4.65 -5.69
C GLU A 164 1.24 4.52 -5.38
N ALA A 165 1.82 3.34 -5.60
CA ALA A 165 3.25 3.10 -5.45
C ALA A 165 4.04 3.94 -6.44
N LEU A 166 3.57 4.03 -7.69
CA LEU A 166 4.12 4.90 -8.71
C LEU A 166 4.07 6.38 -8.29
N TRP A 167 2.92 6.82 -7.78
CA TRP A 167 2.72 8.20 -7.28
C TRP A 167 3.67 8.52 -6.11
N ARG A 168 3.86 7.58 -5.19
CA ARG A 168 4.83 7.67 -4.08
C ARG A 168 6.28 7.72 -4.58
N ILE A 169 6.64 6.88 -5.56
CA ILE A 169 7.99 6.82 -6.15
C ILE A 169 8.36 8.13 -6.85
N PHE A 170 7.40 8.75 -7.55
CA PHE A 170 7.62 10.00 -8.26
C PHE A 170 7.38 11.26 -7.42
N GLU A 171 7.17 11.13 -6.11
CA GLU A 171 6.95 12.24 -5.16
C GLU A 171 5.84 13.21 -5.59
N TYR A 172 4.86 12.71 -6.33
CA TYR A 172 3.71 13.52 -6.66
C TYR A 172 2.87 13.77 -5.40
N PRO A 173 2.16 14.91 -5.31
CA PRO A 173 1.24 15.16 -4.21
C PRO A 173 0.13 14.10 -4.23
N ILE A 174 0.24 13.12 -3.32
CA ILE A 174 -0.82 12.15 -3.07
C ILE A 174 -1.84 12.93 -2.27
N SER A 175 -2.97 13.23 -2.91
CA SER A 175 -4.16 13.89 -2.38
C SER A 175 -4.12 14.22 -0.88
N HIS A 176 -4.36 15.49 -0.54
CA HIS A 176 -4.69 15.91 0.82
C HIS A 176 -5.72 14.93 1.41
N MET A 177 -5.39 14.28 2.53
CA MET A 177 -6.39 13.55 3.32
C MET A 177 -7.48 14.54 3.69
N SER A 178 -8.65 14.41 3.07
CA SER A 178 -9.71 15.39 3.23
C SER A 178 -10.38 15.28 4.60
N HIS A 179 -10.43 14.08 5.21
CA HIS A 179 -11.17 13.83 6.45
C HIS A 179 -10.57 12.67 7.26
N THR A 180 -10.68 12.73 8.60
CA THR A 180 -10.36 11.61 9.51
C THR A 180 -11.50 10.59 9.48
N ILE A 181 -11.20 9.33 9.15
CA ILE A 181 -12.16 8.24 9.25
C ILE A 181 -12.21 7.75 10.69
N ILE A 182 -13.36 7.87 11.34
CA ILE A 182 -13.59 7.39 12.72
C ILE A 182 -14.60 6.26 12.67
N ARG A 183 -14.26 5.09 13.23
CA ARG A 183 -15.19 3.98 13.37
C ARG A 183 -16.16 4.27 14.53
N LEU A 184 -17.45 4.36 14.24
CA LEU A 184 -18.48 4.50 15.26
C LEU A 184 -18.60 3.22 16.09
N LYS A 185 -18.59 3.38 17.42
CA LYS A 185 -18.67 2.27 18.39
C LYS A 185 -20.14 1.94 18.66
N VAL A 186 -20.82 1.36 17.67
CA VAL A 186 -22.22 0.93 17.79
C VAL A 186 -22.30 -0.47 18.39
N HIS A 187 -23.12 -0.66 19.42
CA HIS A 187 -23.36 -1.95 20.05
C HIS A 187 -24.80 -2.03 20.60
N LEU A 188 -25.27 -3.25 20.85
CA LEU A 188 -26.54 -3.49 21.55
C LEU A 188 -26.41 -3.18 23.05
N PRO A 189 -27.52 -3.03 23.80
CA PRO A 189 -27.48 -2.93 25.26
C PRO A 189 -26.65 -4.08 25.85
N GLU A 190 -25.77 -3.74 26.80
CA GLU A 190 -24.87 -4.66 27.51
C GLU A 190 -23.87 -5.45 26.65
N ASN A 191 -23.79 -5.16 25.35
CA ASN A 191 -22.86 -5.80 24.41
C ASN A 191 -21.70 -4.86 24.03
N GLN A 192 -21.29 -3.98 24.94
CA GLN A 192 -20.10 -3.15 24.75
C GLN A 192 -18.84 -4.02 24.73
N ILE A 193 -17.93 -3.72 23.80
CA ILE A 193 -16.62 -4.38 23.77
C ILE A 193 -15.76 -3.81 24.90
N VAL A 194 -15.35 -4.69 25.82
CA VAL A 194 -14.43 -4.37 26.93
C VAL A 194 -13.12 -5.11 26.71
N TYR A 195 -12.01 -4.39 26.78
CA TYR A 195 -10.68 -4.97 26.70
C TYR A 195 -10.12 -5.15 28.11
N PHE A 196 -9.63 -6.35 28.41
CA PHE A 196 -9.04 -6.70 29.70
C PHE A 196 -7.73 -7.46 29.51
N ARG A 197 -6.92 -7.51 30.57
CA ARG A 197 -5.78 -8.42 30.68
C ARG A 197 -6.22 -9.67 31.42
N GLU A 198 -5.63 -10.81 31.09
CA GLU A 198 -5.86 -12.06 31.80
C GLU A 198 -5.72 -11.82 33.33
N GLU A 199 -6.68 -12.34 34.11
CA GLU A 199 -6.83 -12.12 35.57
C GLU A 199 -7.37 -10.74 36.03
N GLU A 200 -7.62 -9.77 35.13
CA GLU A 200 -8.20 -8.45 35.47
C GLU A 200 -9.67 -8.26 35.00
N GLU A 201 -10.37 -9.35 34.68
CA GLU A 201 -11.72 -9.33 34.10
C GLU A 201 -12.74 -8.53 34.92
N GLN A 202 -12.81 -8.80 36.23
CA GLN A 202 -13.76 -8.16 37.12
C GLN A 202 -13.53 -6.65 37.20
N VAL A 203 -12.26 -6.23 37.27
CA VAL A 203 -11.88 -4.82 37.33
C VAL A 203 -12.20 -4.10 36.03
N ALA A 204 -12.04 -4.77 34.89
CA ALA A 204 -12.38 -4.22 33.59
C ALA A 204 -13.89 -4.06 33.40
N LEU A 205 -14.69 -5.01 33.88
CA LEU A 205 -16.15 -4.93 33.90
C LEU A 205 -16.63 -3.78 34.80
N ASP A 206 -16.08 -3.66 36.01
CA ASP A 206 -16.43 -2.56 36.92
C ASP A 206 -16.11 -1.20 36.30
N ARG A 207 -14.95 -1.05 35.65
CA ARG A 207 -14.60 0.18 34.92
C ARG A 207 -15.53 0.46 33.75
N ALA A 208 -15.92 -0.56 33.00
CA ALA A 208 -16.83 -0.41 31.87
C ALA A 208 -18.27 -0.05 32.30
N ALA A 209 -18.69 -0.51 33.48
CA ALA A 209 -20.00 -0.18 34.04
C ALA A 209 -20.11 1.29 34.49
N HIS A 210 -19.00 1.89 34.95
CA HIS A 210 -18.99 3.26 35.46
C HIS A 210 -18.61 4.32 34.41
N ARG A 211 -18.09 3.90 33.24
CA ARG A 211 -17.65 4.82 32.19
C ARG A 211 -18.61 4.84 31.01
N ASP A 212 -19.01 6.04 30.61
CA ASP A 212 -19.77 6.23 29.39
C ASP A 212 -18.95 5.93 28.14
N THR A 213 -19.54 5.19 27.20
CA THR A 213 -19.04 5.09 25.82
C THR A 213 -19.52 6.29 25.02
N HIS A 214 -18.95 6.52 23.82
CA HIS A 214 -19.46 7.57 22.93
C HIS A 214 -20.94 7.37 22.60
N LEU A 215 -21.41 6.12 22.52
CA LEU A 215 -22.81 5.81 22.21
C LEU A 215 -23.71 6.02 23.43
N THR A 216 -23.32 5.57 24.63
CA THR A 216 -24.13 5.77 25.84
C THR A 216 -24.21 7.25 26.22
N ALA A 217 -23.11 7.99 26.08
CA ALA A 217 -23.11 9.43 26.27
C ALA A 217 -23.96 10.16 25.23
N TRP A 218 -24.09 9.65 24.00
CA TRP A 218 -25.02 10.20 23.02
C TRP A 218 -26.48 9.97 23.42
N PHE A 219 -26.84 8.78 23.91
CA PHE A 219 -28.18 8.54 24.44
C PHE A 219 -28.50 9.45 25.63
N LYS A 220 -27.54 9.60 26.55
CA LYS A 220 -27.67 10.49 27.71
C LYS A 220 -27.82 11.96 27.28
N LEU A 221 -26.99 12.42 26.36
CA LEU A 221 -27.09 13.77 25.80
C LEU A 221 -28.46 14.01 25.16
N ASN A 222 -28.99 13.05 24.40
CA ASN A 222 -30.33 13.17 23.84
C ASN A 222 -31.43 13.14 24.90
N SER A 223 -31.24 12.49 26.04
CA SER A 223 -32.25 12.58 27.12
C SER A 223 -32.24 13.94 27.84
N GLU A 224 -31.10 14.64 27.85
CA GLU A 224 -30.88 15.84 28.67
C GLU A 224 -30.95 17.16 27.87
N ASN A 225 -30.62 17.16 26.57
CA ASN A 225 -30.53 18.37 25.75
C ASN A 225 -31.40 18.25 24.48
N GLU A 226 -32.48 19.03 24.41
CA GLU A 226 -33.37 19.08 23.24
C GLU A 226 -32.67 19.56 21.95
N GLY A 227 -31.60 20.35 22.08
CA GLY A 227 -30.76 20.77 20.96
C GLY A 227 -30.01 19.61 20.30
N ALA A 228 -29.75 18.53 21.04
CA ALA A 228 -29.07 17.35 20.51
C ALA A 228 -29.98 16.47 19.62
N HIS A 229 -31.30 16.56 19.78
CA HIS A 229 -32.29 15.76 19.01
C HIS A 229 -32.22 16.02 17.50
N ARG A 230 -31.62 17.14 17.10
CA ARG A 230 -31.49 17.57 15.71
C ARG A 230 -30.33 16.90 14.97
N TYR A 231 -29.46 16.21 15.69
CA TYR A 231 -28.21 15.66 15.14
C TYR A 231 -28.19 14.14 15.25
N SER A 232 -27.84 13.45 14.16
CA SER A 232 -27.64 12.01 14.19
C SER A 232 -26.39 11.66 15.00
N TYR A 233 -26.21 10.39 15.39
CA TYR A 233 -25.02 9.96 16.10
C TYR A 233 -23.71 10.27 15.34
N VAL A 234 -23.76 10.29 14.00
CA VAL A 234 -22.63 10.64 13.13
C VAL A 234 -22.30 12.13 13.21
N ASP A 235 -23.31 12.98 13.42
CA ASP A 235 -23.20 14.44 13.34
C ASP A 235 -22.80 15.09 14.68
N ILE A 236 -23.03 14.38 15.78
CA ILE A 236 -22.82 14.90 17.14
C ILE A 236 -21.38 15.35 17.39
N PRO A 237 -20.32 14.66 16.92
CA PRO A 237 -18.95 15.12 17.07
C PRO A 237 -18.65 16.47 16.40
N TYR A 238 -19.48 16.95 15.47
CA TYR A 238 -19.32 18.28 14.87
C TYR A 238 -19.81 19.39 15.80
N HIS A 239 -20.80 19.10 16.66
CA HIS A 239 -21.48 20.09 17.50
C HIS A 239 -21.15 19.96 19.00
N PHE A 240 -20.78 18.76 19.45
CA PHE A 240 -20.52 18.44 20.84
C PHE A 240 -19.15 17.80 21.01
N VAL A 241 -18.52 18.04 22.15
CA VAL A 241 -17.26 17.39 22.53
C VAL A 241 -17.53 16.32 23.58
N PHE A 242 -16.97 15.14 23.34
CA PHE A 242 -16.87 14.09 24.34
C PHE A 242 -15.70 14.40 25.27
N ASP A 243 -15.98 14.66 26.55
CA ASP A 243 -14.95 14.98 27.53
C ASP A 243 -14.51 13.74 28.30
N ASP A 244 -13.35 13.21 27.92
CA ASP A 244 -12.72 12.06 28.57
C ASP A 244 -12.27 12.34 30.02
N LYS A 245 -12.24 13.60 30.48
CA LYS A 245 -11.73 13.98 31.80
C LYS A 245 -12.81 14.04 32.89
N HIS A 246 -14.07 14.24 32.53
CA HIS A 246 -15.20 14.35 33.47
C HIS A 246 -16.11 13.10 33.52
N CYS A 247 -15.78 12.04 32.77
CA CYS A 247 -16.42 10.72 32.85
C CYS A 247 -15.40 9.66 33.34
N LYS A 248 -14.86 9.90 34.54
CA LYS A 248 -14.05 8.94 35.30
C LYS A 248 -14.80 8.49 36.54
#